data_AF-A0A8B8B9I1-F1
#
_entry.id   AF-A0A8B8B9I1-F1
#
_cell.length_a   1.000
_cell.length_b   1.000
_cell.length_c   1.000
_cell.angle_alpha   90.00
_cell.angle_beta   90.00
_cell.angle_gamma   90.00
#
_symmetry.space_group_name_H-M   'P 1'
#
loop_
_entity.id
_entity.type
_entity.pdbx_description
1 polymer ?
#
loop_
_entity_poly.entity_id
_entity_poly.type
_entity_poly.pdbx_seq_one_letter_code
_entity_poly.pdbx_strand_id
1 'polypeptide(L)'
;MPWYLKAVWVQFNINTPVALVITILFYLLIPNDTSPNSILVHAMNTLYVSANILICAKPMRVLHLVHPFTYGLVYVIFSPVYQKITGNVVYVQLNWDNMPQTILFMLGILFLILPFLYFVCLAVTRIRTLVHKKLGAKKATVYPAELEESNSKDDDCAIAKGKSTDNNNC
;
A
#
# COMPACT_ATOMS: atom_id res chain seq x y z
N MET A 1 21.37 1.04 -1.53
CA MET A 1 20.35 1.14 -0.45
C MET A 1 20.87 0.37 0.77
N PRO A 2 20.97 1.01 1.94
CA PRO A 2 21.36 0.35 3.19
C PRO A 2 20.52 -0.90 3.51
N TRP A 3 21.11 -1.87 4.21
CA TRP A 3 20.46 -3.17 4.48
C TRP A 3 19.15 -3.03 5.27
N TYR A 4 19.10 -2.11 6.24
CA TYR A 4 17.92 -1.89 7.07
C TYR A 4 16.73 -1.35 6.25
N LEU A 5 16.97 -0.52 5.24
CA LEU A 5 15.90 -0.05 4.33
C LEU A 5 15.35 -1.19 3.47
N LYS A 6 16.20 -2.13 3.06
CA LYS A 6 15.76 -3.34 2.34
C LYS A 6 14.89 -4.21 3.25
N ALA A 7 15.29 -4.42 4.50
CA ALA A 7 14.51 -5.18 5.48
C ALA A 7 13.13 -4.54 5.72
N VAL A 8 13.07 -3.23 5.93
CA VAL A 8 11.82 -2.47 6.09
C VAL A 8 10.95 -2.50 4.82
N TRP A 9 11.55 -2.64 3.65
CA TRP A 9 10.81 -2.82 2.41
C TRP A 9 10.24 -4.24 2.26
N VAL A 10 11.01 -5.27 2.57
CA VAL A 10 10.52 -6.66 2.61
C VAL A 10 9.38 -6.78 3.61
N GLN A 11 9.56 -6.27 4.82
CA GLN A 11 8.53 -6.28 5.87
C GLN A 11 7.24 -5.58 5.43
N PHE A 12 7.37 -4.46 4.71
CA PHE A 12 6.20 -3.79 4.13
C PHE A 12 5.47 -4.65 3.09
N ASN A 13 6.19 -5.33 2.21
CA ASN A 13 5.59 -6.20 1.19
C ASN A 13 4.90 -7.43 1.82
N ILE A 14 5.35 -7.87 3.00
CA ILE A 14 4.72 -8.95 3.77
C ILE A 14 3.52 -8.42 4.56
N ASN A 15 3.73 -7.43 5.42
CA ASN A 15 2.75 -7.00 6.41
C ASN A 15 1.49 -6.40 5.76
N THR A 16 1.64 -5.67 4.65
CA THR A 16 0.52 -4.99 3.98
C THR A 16 -0.57 -5.97 3.52
N PRO A 17 -0.29 -6.97 2.66
CA PRO A 17 -1.30 -7.95 2.26
C PRO A 17 -1.70 -8.89 3.40
N VAL A 18 -0.76 -9.33 4.25
CA VAL A 18 -1.03 -10.29 5.32
C VAL A 18 -1.98 -9.70 6.38
N ALA A 19 -1.82 -8.43 6.76
CA ALA A 19 -2.73 -7.79 7.69
C ALA A 19 -4.17 -7.73 7.15
N LEU A 20 -4.36 -7.52 5.84
CA LEU A 20 -5.69 -7.57 5.23
C LEU A 20 -6.27 -8.99 5.25
N VAL A 21 -5.46 -10.00 4.89
CA VAL A 21 -5.87 -11.42 4.96
C VAL A 21 -6.34 -11.77 6.37
N ILE A 22 -5.51 -11.49 7.38
CA ILE A 22 -5.77 -11.87 8.77
C ILE A 22 -7.01 -11.15 9.31
N THR A 23 -7.19 -9.86 9.03
CA THR A 23 -8.37 -9.12 9.49
C THR A 23 -9.66 -9.63 8.84
N ILE A 24 -9.64 -9.95 7.54
CA ILE A 24 -10.79 -10.55 6.86
C ILE A 24 -11.12 -11.91 7.48
N LEU A 25 -10.12 -12.79 7.64
CA LEU A 25 -10.33 -14.11 8.24
C LEU A 25 -10.84 -14.00 9.68
N PHE A 26 -10.29 -13.08 10.48
CA PHE A 26 -10.70 -12.90 11.86
C PHE A 26 -12.19 -12.53 11.97
N TYR A 27 -12.63 -11.47 11.26
CA TYR A 27 -14.03 -11.04 11.34
C TYR A 27 -15.00 -12.01 10.67
N LEU A 28 -14.54 -12.83 9.71
CA LEU A 28 -15.36 -13.89 9.12
C LEU A 28 -15.52 -15.11 10.05
N LEU A 29 -14.46 -15.49 10.76
CA LEU A 29 -14.44 -16.71 11.56
C LEU A 29 -14.85 -16.47 13.02
N ILE A 30 -14.64 -15.26 13.53
CA ILE A 30 -14.88 -14.85 14.92
C ILE A 30 -15.58 -13.47 14.93
N PRO A 31 -16.81 -13.35 14.38
CA PRO A 31 -17.45 -12.06 14.15
C PRO A 31 -17.79 -11.27 15.42
N ASN A 32 -17.90 -11.94 16.57
CA ASN A 32 -18.42 -11.34 17.81
C ASN A 32 -17.33 -10.98 18.83
N ASP A 33 -16.04 -11.19 18.53
CA ASP A 33 -14.95 -10.81 19.44
C ASP A 33 -14.59 -9.33 19.27
N THR A 34 -15.02 -8.52 20.24
CA THR A 34 -14.77 -7.08 20.34
C THR A 34 -13.82 -6.73 21.48
N SER A 35 -13.00 -7.67 21.93
CA SER A 35 -12.00 -7.40 22.95
C SER A 35 -11.03 -6.27 22.52
N PRO A 36 -10.53 -5.44 23.45
CA PRO A 36 -9.59 -4.37 23.09
C PRO A 36 -8.36 -4.88 22.32
N ASN A 37 -7.91 -6.09 22.65
CA ASN A 37 -6.81 -6.74 21.96
C ASN A 37 -7.18 -7.11 20.51
N SER A 38 -8.34 -7.73 20.28
CA SER A 38 -8.77 -8.10 18.92
C SER A 38 -8.93 -6.89 18.00
N ILE A 39 -9.52 -5.81 18.51
CA ILE A 39 -9.66 -4.54 17.79
C ILE A 39 -8.28 -3.98 17.42
N LEU A 40 -7.32 -4.02 18.36
CA LEU A 40 -5.98 -3.51 18.13
C LEU A 40 -5.23 -4.32 17.07
N VAL A 41 -5.19 -5.65 17.20
CA VAL A 41 -4.39 -6.52 16.32
C VAL A 41 -4.98 -6.68 14.92
N HIS A 42 -6.30 -6.49 14.76
CA HIS A 42 -6.99 -6.65 13.47
C HIS A 42 -7.38 -5.29 12.88
N ALA A 43 -8.32 -4.57 13.49
CA ALA A 43 -8.86 -3.33 12.93
C ALA A 43 -7.82 -2.21 12.87
N MET A 44 -7.13 -1.92 13.98
CA MET A 44 -6.13 -0.83 14.01
C MET A 44 -4.90 -1.18 13.15
N ASN A 45 -4.47 -2.44 13.15
CA ASN A 45 -3.40 -2.89 12.26
C ASN A 45 -3.77 -2.73 10.78
N THR A 46 -4.99 -3.10 10.38
CA THR A 46 -5.49 -2.88 9.02
C THR A 46 -5.56 -1.40 8.65
N LEU A 47 -6.02 -0.55 9.57
CA LEU A 47 -6.03 0.90 9.37
C LEU A 47 -4.60 1.42 9.15
N TYR A 48 -3.64 0.97 9.96
CA TYR A 48 -2.24 1.36 9.85
C TYR A 48 -1.64 0.97 8.48
N VAL A 49 -1.80 -0.28 8.04
CA VAL A 49 -1.23 -0.70 6.73
C VAL A 49 -1.92 0.00 5.56
N SER A 50 -3.22 0.28 5.67
CA SER A 50 -3.98 1.01 4.65
C SER A 50 -3.51 2.46 4.55
N ALA A 51 -3.33 3.14 5.69
CA ALA A 51 -2.75 4.48 5.72
C ALA A 51 -1.32 4.48 5.16
N ASN A 52 -0.51 3.48 5.51
CA ASN A 52 0.87 3.35 5.05
C ASN A 52 0.93 3.18 3.51
N ILE A 53 0.03 2.40 2.90
CA ILE A 53 0.02 2.21 1.44
C ILE A 53 -0.41 3.49 0.68
N LEU A 54 -1.28 4.29 1.29
CA LEU A 54 -1.82 5.52 0.70
C LEU A 54 -0.87 6.70 0.87
N ILE A 55 -0.27 6.87 2.05
CA ILE A 55 0.56 8.02 2.41
C ILE A 55 2.01 7.78 1.99
N CYS A 56 2.58 6.62 2.31
CA CYS A 56 3.98 6.37 2.05
C CYS A 56 4.21 5.99 0.58
N ALA A 57 5.12 6.68 -0.08
CA ALA A 57 5.43 6.50 -1.49
C ALA A 57 6.25 5.22 -1.80
N LYS A 58 6.03 4.14 -1.06
CA LYS A 58 6.77 2.89 -1.22
C LYS A 58 6.23 2.07 -2.39
N PRO A 59 7.06 1.68 -3.37
CA PRO A 59 6.59 0.95 -4.54
C PRO A 59 6.40 -0.54 -4.23
N MET A 60 5.24 -1.08 -4.63
CA MET A 60 4.99 -2.52 -4.73
C MET A 60 5.22 -3.00 -6.17
N ARG A 61 5.76 -4.22 -6.33
CA ARG A 61 6.04 -4.83 -7.65
C ARG A 61 5.53 -6.26 -7.65
N VAL A 62 5.13 -6.77 -8.81
CA VAL A 62 4.59 -8.14 -8.94
C VAL A 62 5.58 -9.18 -8.42
N LEU A 63 6.88 -9.02 -8.72
CA LEU A 63 7.94 -9.93 -8.28
C LEU A 63 8.07 -10.04 -6.75
N HIS A 64 7.62 -9.05 -5.97
CA HIS A 64 7.68 -9.12 -4.50
C HIS A 64 6.53 -9.90 -3.87
N LEU A 65 5.61 -10.47 -4.68
CA LEU A 65 4.62 -11.43 -4.18
C LEU A 65 5.31 -12.64 -3.51
N VAL A 66 6.55 -12.94 -3.89
CA VAL A 66 7.37 -13.96 -3.23
C VAL A 66 7.55 -13.70 -1.73
N HIS A 67 7.62 -12.44 -1.26
CA HIS A 67 7.85 -12.15 0.15
C HIS A 67 6.71 -12.64 1.07
N PRO A 68 5.43 -12.22 0.88
CA PRO A 68 4.34 -12.75 1.68
C PRO A 68 4.08 -14.24 1.42
N PHE A 69 4.38 -14.73 0.22
CA PHE A 69 4.23 -16.16 -0.10
C PHE A 69 5.22 -17.03 0.69
N THR A 70 6.49 -16.65 0.76
CA THR A 70 7.50 -17.32 1.59
C THR A 70 7.12 -17.26 3.07
N TYR A 71 6.61 -16.12 3.55
CA TYR A 71 6.10 -16.01 4.91
C TYR A 71 4.96 -17.01 5.19
N GLY A 72 4.00 -17.12 4.27
CA GLY A 72 2.92 -18.09 4.35
C GLY A 72 3.41 -19.54 4.35
N LEU A 73 4.39 -19.88 3.50
CA LEU A 73 4.97 -21.22 3.45
C LEU A 73 5.67 -21.61 4.76
N VAL A 74 6.43 -20.68 5.36
CA VAL A 74 7.05 -20.90 6.67
C VAL A 74 5.97 -21.20 7.72
N TYR A 75 4.85 -20.46 7.70
CA TYR A 75 3.74 -20.69 8.63
C TYR A 75 3.04 -22.05 8.41
N VAL A 76 2.88 -22.47 7.15
CA VAL A 76 2.34 -23.80 6.80
C VAL A 76 3.22 -24.92 7.35
N ILE A 77 4.55 -24.77 7.34
CA ILE A 77 5.47 -25.76 7.91
C ILE A 77 5.47 -25.70 9.44
N PHE A 78 5.43 -24.50 10.02
CA PHE A 78 5.44 -24.28 11.46
C PHE A 78 4.20 -24.87 12.14
N SER A 79 3.01 -24.62 11.61
CA SER A 79 1.74 -24.99 12.28
C SER A 79 1.55 -26.48 12.61
N PRO A 80 1.87 -27.47 11.74
CA PRO A 80 1.78 -28.89 12.11
C PRO A 80 2.88 -29.30 13.10
N VAL A 81 4.08 -28.73 12.99
CA VAL A 81 5.17 -28.97 13.94
C VAL A 81 4.77 -28.49 15.34
N TYR A 82 4.18 -27.30 15.43
CA TYR A 82 3.66 -26.75 16.68
C TYR A 82 2.61 -27.66 17.32
N GLN A 83 1.63 -28.15 16.55
CA GLN A 83 0.59 -29.04 17.05
C GLN A 83 1.16 -30.37 17.54
N LYS A 84 2.14 -30.94 16.84
CA LYS A 84 2.79 -32.21 17.25
C LYS A 84 3.59 -32.07 18.54
N ILE A 85 4.28 -30.95 18.75
CA ILE A 85 5.12 -30.73 19.93
C ILE A 85 4.27 -30.36 21.15
N THR A 86 3.28 -29.50 20.97
CA THR A 86 2.53 -28.90 22.08
C THR A 86 1.23 -29.65 22.39
N GLY A 87 0.72 -30.46 21.44
CA GLY A 87 -0.62 -31.05 21.50
C GLY A 87 -1.76 -30.05 21.28
N ASN A 88 -1.45 -28.77 21.01
CA ASN A 88 -2.43 -27.70 20.86
C ASN A 88 -2.52 -27.22 19.40
N VAL A 89 -3.75 -27.00 18.92
CA VAL A 89 -3.98 -26.33 17.63
C VAL A 89 -3.75 -24.83 17.77
N VAL A 90 -3.14 -24.18 16.77
CA VAL A 90 -2.96 -22.72 16.77
C VAL A 90 -4.31 -22.03 16.58
N TYR A 91 -5.09 -22.53 15.62
CA TYR A 91 -6.45 -22.13 15.34
C TYR A 91 -7.27 -23.37 15.02
N VAL A 92 -8.56 -23.34 15.32
CA VAL A 92 -9.46 -24.48 15.06
C VAL A 92 -9.53 -24.85 13.57
N GLN A 93 -9.33 -23.86 12.68
CA GLN A 93 -9.26 -24.04 11.22
C GLN A 93 -7.94 -24.65 10.75
N LEU A 94 -6.92 -24.68 11.61
CA LEU A 94 -5.61 -25.27 11.35
C LEU A 94 -5.44 -26.57 12.14
N ASN A 95 -6.51 -27.38 12.20
CA ASN A 95 -6.44 -28.68 12.84
C ASN A 95 -5.83 -29.72 11.90
N TRP A 96 -4.56 -30.07 12.14
CA TRP A 96 -3.83 -31.02 11.29
C TRP A 96 -4.29 -32.47 11.43
N ASP A 97 -5.12 -32.80 12.43
CA ASP A 97 -5.79 -34.10 12.52
C ASP A 97 -6.88 -34.24 11.43
N ASN A 98 -7.46 -33.11 10.98
CA ASN A 98 -8.39 -33.01 9.85
C ASN A 98 -7.67 -32.54 8.59
N MET A 99 -6.65 -33.30 8.18
CA MET A 99 -5.69 -32.92 7.14
C MET A 99 -6.32 -32.42 5.82
N PRO A 100 -7.34 -33.07 5.23
CA PRO A 100 -7.91 -32.62 3.96
C PRO A 100 -8.52 -31.21 4.02
N GLN A 101 -9.23 -30.88 5.10
CA GLN A 101 -9.86 -29.58 5.28
C GLN A 101 -8.82 -28.49 5.55
N THR A 102 -7.84 -28.78 6.42
CA THR A 102 -6.76 -27.84 6.74
C THR A 102 -5.88 -27.54 5.54
N ILE A 103 -5.55 -28.55 4.73
CA ILE A 103 -4.80 -28.35 3.47
C ILE A 103 -5.60 -27.48 2.50
N LEU A 104 -6.89 -27.78 2.28
CA LEU A 104 -7.73 -27.00 1.38
C LEU A 104 -7.84 -25.53 1.84
N PHE A 105 -8.03 -25.31 3.14
CA PHE A 105 -8.10 -23.97 3.72
C PHE A 105 -6.79 -23.19 3.53
N MET A 106 -5.65 -23.82 3.83
CA MET A 106 -4.32 -23.20 3.65
C MET A 106 -4.00 -22.90 2.18
N LEU A 107 -4.31 -23.82 1.27
CA LEU A 107 -4.12 -23.60 -0.16
C LEU A 107 -5.03 -22.47 -0.67
N GLY A 108 -6.27 -22.40 -0.21
CA GLY A 108 -7.19 -21.30 -0.52
C GLY A 108 -6.62 -19.95 -0.06
N ILE A 109 -6.10 -19.86 1.16
CA ILE A 109 -5.48 -18.62 1.64
C ILE A 109 -4.23 -18.28 0.81
N LEU A 110 -3.32 -19.23 0.60
CA LEU A 110 -2.00 -18.98 0.03
C LEU A 110 -2.03 -18.72 -1.48
N PHE A 111 -2.90 -19.40 -2.23
CA PHE A 111 -2.95 -19.33 -3.69
C PHE A 111 -4.12 -18.52 -4.24
N LEU A 112 -5.17 -18.26 -3.45
CA LEU A 112 -6.33 -17.47 -3.90
C LEU A 112 -6.42 -16.13 -3.17
N ILE A 113 -6.60 -16.14 -1.86
CA ILE A 113 -6.88 -14.91 -1.09
C ILE A 113 -5.66 -13.99 -1.02
N LEU A 114 -4.48 -14.54 -0.69
CA LEU A 114 -3.25 -13.76 -0.55
C LEU A 114 -2.83 -13.09 -1.87
N PRO A 115 -2.76 -13.79 -3.02
CA PRO A 115 -2.43 -13.14 -4.29
C PRO A 115 -3.48 -12.12 -4.70
N PHE A 116 -4.76 -12.41 -4.51
CA PHE A 116 -5.85 -11.47 -4.79
C PHE A 116 -5.66 -10.15 -4.03
N LEU A 117 -5.51 -10.21 -2.70
CA LEU A 117 -5.31 -8.99 -1.89
C LEU A 117 -3.98 -8.30 -2.18
N TYR A 118 -2.93 -9.05 -2.53
CA TYR A 118 -1.68 -8.47 -2.99
C TYR A 118 -1.86 -7.65 -4.27
N PHE A 119 -2.61 -8.17 -5.24
CA PHE A 119 -2.92 -7.44 -6.49
C PHE A 119 -3.80 -6.22 -6.24
N VAL A 120 -4.74 -6.29 -5.30
CA VAL A 120 -5.52 -5.12 -4.85
C VAL A 120 -4.59 -4.03 -4.29
N CYS A 121 -3.67 -4.41 -3.38
CA CYS A 121 -2.67 -3.48 -2.84
C CYS A 121 -1.80 -2.88 -3.95
N LEU A 122 -1.36 -3.71 -4.90
CA LEU A 122 -0.58 -3.27 -6.05
C LEU A 122 -1.39 -2.27 -6.90
N ALA A 123 -2.67 -2.54 -7.18
CA ALA A 123 -3.54 -1.64 -7.91
C ALA A 123 -3.67 -0.28 -7.22
N VAL A 124 -3.86 -0.25 -5.90
CA VAL A 124 -3.89 0.99 -5.10
C VAL A 124 -2.59 1.78 -5.27
N THR A 125 -1.42 1.13 -5.17
CA THR A 125 -0.15 1.84 -5.37
C THR A 125 -0.01 2.38 -6.79
N ARG A 126 -0.48 1.66 -7.81
CA ARG A 126 -0.45 2.11 -9.21
C ARG A 126 -1.37 3.32 -9.41
N ILE A 127 -2.62 3.24 -8.96
CA ILE A 127 -3.58 4.34 -9.02
C ILE A 127 -3.01 5.59 -8.35
N ARG A 128 -2.45 5.46 -7.14
CA ARG A 128 -1.79 6.57 -6.43
C ARG A 128 -0.69 7.21 -7.27
N THR A 129 0.18 6.41 -7.89
CA THR A 129 1.25 6.96 -8.75
C THR A 129 0.70 7.64 -10.01
N LEU A 130 -0.39 7.13 -10.59
CA LEU A 130 -1.04 7.75 -11.75
C LEU A 130 -1.66 9.10 -11.38
N VAL A 131 -2.37 9.17 -10.24
CA VAL A 131 -2.94 10.41 -9.72
C VAL A 131 -1.84 11.45 -9.45
N HIS A 132 -0.76 11.05 -8.79
CA HIS A 132 0.37 11.94 -8.53
C HIS A 132 1.01 12.48 -9.82
N LYS A 133 1.19 11.62 -10.84
CA LYS A 133 1.71 12.05 -12.14
C LYS A 133 0.77 13.03 -12.85
N LYS A 134 -0.54 12.77 -12.84
CA LYS A 134 -1.53 13.67 -13.47
C LYS A 134 -1.59 15.03 -12.79
N LEU A 135 -1.58 15.06 -11.45
CA LEU A 135 -1.57 16.31 -10.69
C LEU A 135 -0.27 17.10 -10.89
N GLY A 136 0.88 16.42 -10.92
CA GLY A 136 2.17 17.04 -11.21
C GLY A 136 2.26 17.60 -12.63
N ALA A 137 1.74 16.88 -13.62
CA ALA A 137 1.66 17.35 -15.01
C ALA A 137 0.76 18.59 -15.13
N LYS A 138 -0.39 18.60 -14.45
CA LYS A 138 -1.28 19.78 -14.40
C LYS A 138 -0.60 20.99 -13.77
N LYS A 139 0.21 20.78 -12.73
CA LYS A 139 1.02 21.86 -12.13
C LYS A 139 2.04 22.38 -13.16
N ALA A 140 2.76 21.50 -13.83
CA ALA A 140 3.75 21.88 -14.84
C ALA A 140 3.17 22.60 -16.07
N THR A 141 1.88 22.50 -16.36
CA THR A 141 1.23 23.25 -17.47
C THR A 141 0.65 24.60 -17.05
N VAL A 142 0.29 24.79 -15.78
CA VAL A 142 -0.26 26.06 -15.28
C VAL A 142 0.83 27.10 -15.05
N TYR A 143 1.98 26.71 -14.47
CA TYR A 143 3.11 27.63 -14.25
C TYR A 143 3.71 28.25 -15.54
N PRO A 144 3.95 27.52 -16.65
CA PRO A 144 4.51 28.12 -17.86
C PRO A 144 3.53 29.10 -18.53
N ALA A 145 2.22 28.83 -18.51
CA ALA A 145 1.22 29.72 -19.10
C ALA A 145 1.07 31.03 -18.30
N GLU A 146 1.09 30.95 -16.97
CA GLU A 146 0.95 32.13 -16.10
C GLU A 146 2.22 32.99 -16.09
N LEU A 147 3.41 32.38 -16.24
CA LEU A 147 4.68 33.09 -16.41
C LEU A 147 4.78 33.79 -17.77
N GLU A 148 4.38 33.14 -18.87
CA GLU A 148 4.32 33.79 -20.19
C GLU A 148 3.31 34.94 -20.23
N GLU A 149 2.14 34.77 -19.60
CA GLU A 149 1.13 35.83 -19.53
C GLU A 149 1.56 37.01 -18.62
N SER A 150 2.31 36.75 -17.55
CA SER A 150 2.89 37.80 -16.69
C SER A 150 4.01 38.58 -17.39
N ASN A 151 4.96 37.89 -18.04
CA ASN A 151 6.05 38.52 -18.77
C ASN A 151 5.52 39.33 -19.96
N SER A 152 4.52 38.82 -20.68
CA SER A 152 3.88 39.55 -21.77
C SER A 152 3.21 40.85 -21.31
N LYS A 153 2.55 40.84 -20.14
CA LYS A 153 1.91 42.05 -19.58
C LYS A 153 2.93 43.06 -19.03
N ASP A 154 4.04 42.58 -18.46
CA ASP A 154 5.12 43.43 -17.97
C ASP A 154 5.88 44.11 -19.13
N ASP A 155 6.11 43.39 -20.23
CA ASP A 155 6.71 43.93 -21.46
C ASP A 155 5.80 44.99 -22.12
N ASP A 156 4.49 44.75 -22.22
CA ASP A 156 3.52 45.72 -22.72
C ASP A 156 3.45 46.97 -21.84
N CYS A 157 3.53 46.81 -20.50
CA CYS A 157 3.55 47.93 -19.56
C CYS A 157 4.85 48.77 -19.67
N ALA A 158 6.00 48.11 -19.90
CA ALA A 158 7.28 48.78 -20.12
C ALA A 158 7.31 49.58 -21.43
N ILE A 159 6.77 49.00 -22.52
CA ILE A 159 6.65 49.69 -23.82
C ILE A 159 5.72 50.91 -23.73
N ALA A 160 4.59 50.79 -23.01
CA ALA A 160 3.67 51.90 -22.81
C ALA A 160 4.29 53.07 -22.04
N LYS A 161 5.14 52.79 -21.03
CA LYS A 161 5.86 53.82 -20.28
C LYS A 161 6.94 54.52 -21.11
N GLY A 162 7.69 53.78 -21.93
CA GLY A 162 8.70 54.35 -22.83
C GLY A 162 8.09 55.34 -23.85
N LYS A 163 6.94 54.99 -24.45
CA LYS A 163 6.22 55.88 -25.38
C LYS A 163 5.68 57.16 -24.73
N SER A 164 5.41 57.15 -23.42
CA SER A 164 4.93 58.33 -22.69
C SER A 164 6.05 59.30 -22.34
N THR A 165 7.32 58.88 -22.37
CA THR A 165 8.46 59.73 -21.97
C THR A 165 9.04 60.54 -23.12
N ASP A 166 8.79 60.13 -24.37
CA ASP A 166 9.30 60.81 -25.58
C ASP A 166 8.41 61.96 -26.11
N ASN A 167 7.24 62.19 -25.52
CA ASN A 167 6.29 63.22 -26.00
C ASN A 167 6.43 64.61 -25.33
N ASN A 168 7.54 64.90 -24.65
CA ASN A 168 7.81 66.22 -24.06
C ASN A 168 9.05 66.88 -24.68
N ASN A 169 8.97 67.32 -25.93
CA ASN A 169 9.83 68.38 -26.47
C ASN A 169 9.02 69.22 -27.48
N CYS A 170 8.59 70.40 -27.03
CA CYS A 170 8.34 71.56 -27.88
C CYS A 170 9.68 72.19 -28.30
#